data_AF-A0A7S0AEM7-F1
#
_entry.id   AF-A0A7S0AEM7-F1
#
_cell.length_a   1.000
_cell.length_b   1.000
_cell.length_c   1.000
_cell.angle_alpha   90.00
_cell.angle_beta   90.00
_cell.angle_gamma   90.00
#
_symmetry.space_group_name_H-M   'P 1'
#
loop_
_entity.id
_entity.type
_entity.pdbx_description
1 polymer ?
#
loop_
_entity_poly.entity_id
_entity_poly.type
_entity_poly.pdbx_seq_one_letter_code
_entity_poly.pdbx_strand_id
1 'polypeptide(L)'
;MGISAVKIIDGQDYSLPILVTLVYFVLFQLFMVNQVKAKIDAGKGDPAKLNRFDYSNKFWEMADRSFMNFLEQTPAFVSLMWLCAVFCNAESAGTAGLVYCVARAAFPVLWAVKGKWTLLIELSTQPCYAAVNYYNVCLLYLLCTGEQLRALLPSNPVGVVGVVAGLQIACTICVFFPGFAIASLMAKGFAPAGELQEGLVANK
;
A
#
# COMPACT_ATOMS: atom_id res chain seq x y z
N MET A 1 -30.04 0.38 -1.24
CA MET A 1 -29.43 -0.75 -1.97
C MET A 1 -29.45 -1.95 -1.04
N GLY A 2 -30.01 -3.08 -1.48
CA GLY A 2 -29.94 -4.33 -0.71
C GLY A 2 -28.54 -4.94 -0.80
N ILE A 3 -28.11 -5.65 0.24
CA ILE A 3 -26.88 -6.45 0.18
C ILE A 3 -27.23 -7.78 -0.50
N SER A 4 -26.55 -8.08 -1.61
CA SER A 4 -26.72 -9.36 -2.32
C SER A 4 -26.02 -10.49 -1.56
N ALA A 5 -26.60 -11.69 -1.59
CA ALA A 5 -25.94 -12.87 -1.06
C ALA A 5 -24.72 -13.22 -1.93
N VAL A 6 -23.51 -13.17 -1.34
CA VAL A 6 -22.27 -13.48 -2.03
C VAL A 6 -21.99 -14.97 -1.96
N LYS A 7 -21.63 -15.59 -3.09
CA LYS A 7 -21.25 -17.00 -3.19
C LYS A 7 -19.79 -17.12 -3.59
N ILE A 8 -19.12 -18.15 -3.09
CA ILE A 8 -17.80 -18.57 -3.56
C ILE A 8 -17.95 -19.03 -5.02
N ILE A 9 -16.96 -18.70 -5.86
CA ILE A 9 -16.91 -19.21 -7.24
C ILE A 9 -16.10 -20.50 -7.24
N ASP A 10 -16.77 -21.61 -7.53
CA ASP A 10 -16.17 -22.93 -7.61
C ASP A 10 -15.34 -23.11 -8.90
N GLY A 11 -14.33 -23.98 -8.86
CA GLY A 11 -13.57 -24.40 -10.04
C GLY A 11 -12.52 -23.40 -10.58
N GLN A 12 -12.22 -22.32 -9.85
CA GLN A 12 -11.18 -21.37 -10.23
C GLN A 12 -9.76 -21.93 -10.03
N ASP A 13 -8.81 -21.49 -10.87
CA ASP A 13 -7.38 -21.72 -10.66
C ASP A 13 -6.77 -20.63 -9.75
N TYR A 14 -6.28 -21.04 -8.58
CA TYR A 14 -5.67 -20.16 -7.58
C TYR A 14 -4.13 -20.10 -7.67
N SER A 15 -3.52 -20.70 -8.68
CA SER A 15 -2.06 -20.73 -8.83
C SER A 15 -1.45 -19.34 -8.86
N LEU A 16 -2.07 -18.37 -9.54
CA LEU A 16 -1.59 -16.99 -9.60
C LEU A 16 -1.67 -16.26 -8.24
N PRO A 17 -2.80 -16.20 -7.52
CA PRO A 17 -2.85 -15.65 -6.16
C PRO A 17 -1.85 -16.29 -5.18
N ILE A 18 -1.63 -17.61 -5.28
CA ILE A 18 -0.63 -18.32 -4.47
C ILE A 18 0.78 -17.82 -4.82
N LEU A 19 1.14 -17.79 -6.11
CA LEU A 19 2.42 -17.28 -6.58
C LEU A 19 2.65 -15.83 -6.10
N VAL A 20 1.66 -14.96 -6.24
CA VAL A 20 1.73 -13.58 -5.77
C VAL A 20 1.99 -13.53 -4.28
N THR A 21 1.28 -14.34 -3.47
CA THR A 21 1.49 -14.38 -2.02
C THR A 21 2.93 -14.76 -1.68
N LEU A 22 3.49 -15.78 -2.34
CA LEU A 22 4.87 -16.20 -2.13
C LEU A 22 5.86 -15.11 -2.51
N VAL A 23 5.73 -14.52 -3.70
CA VAL A 23 6.58 -13.42 -4.18
C VAL A 23 6.48 -12.21 -3.24
N TYR A 24 5.28 -11.87 -2.81
CA TYR A 24 5.01 -10.75 -1.90
C TYR A 24 5.76 -10.92 -0.57
N PHE A 25 5.69 -12.10 0.05
CA PHE A 25 6.38 -12.34 1.32
C PHE A 25 7.91 -12.47 1.16
N VAL A 26 8.41 -12.92 0.02
CA VAL A 26 9.85 -12.81 -0.30
C VAL A 26 10.27 -11.33 -0.35
N LEU A 27 9.51 -10.49 -1.07
CA LEU A 27 9.79 -9.04 -1.11
C LEU A 27 9.72 -8.40 0.28
N PHE A 28 8.72 -8.78 1.09
CA PHE A 28 8.58 -8.31 2.47
C PHE A 28 9.83 -8.62 3.30
N GLN A 29 10.34 -9.85 3.21
CA GLN A 29 11.57 -10.27 3.91
C GLN A 29 12.80 -9.50 3.40
N LEU A 30 12.92 -9.26 2.09
CA LEU A 30 14.02 -8.47 1.54
C LEU A 30 14.02 -7.02 2.07
N PHE A 31 12.84 -6.39 2.19
CA PHE A 31 12.72 -5.05 2.76
C PHE A 31 13.07 -5.03 4.25
N MET A 32 12.65 -6.06 4.99
CA MET A 32 13.01 -6.23 6.40
C MET A 32 14.53 -6.37 6.57
N VAL A 33 15.18 -7.22 5.77
CA VAL A 33 16.64 -7.39 5.80
C VAL A 33 17.35 -6.08 5.47
N ASN A 34 16.86 -5.32 4.48
CA ASN A 34 17.39 -4.01 4.16
C ASN A 34 17.28 -3.02 5.34
N GLN A 35 16.13 -2.99 6.03
CA GLN A 35 15.94 -2.17 7.23
C GLN A 35 16.89 -2.59 8.36
N VAL A 36 17.04 -3.90 8.62
CA VAL A 36 17.96 -4.42 9.64
C VAL A 36 19.40 -4.04 9.32
N LYS A 37 19.83 -4.20 8.07
CA LYS A 37 21.17 -3.81 7.62
C LYS A 37 21.40 -2.31 7.83
N ALA A 38 20.48 -1.47 7.37
CA ALA A 38 20.58 -0.01 7.54
C ALA A 38 20.63 0.39 9.01
N LYS A 39 19.89 -0.31 9.89
CA LYS A 39 19.93 -0.12 11.34
C LYS A 39 21.32 -0.39 11.92
N ILE A 40 21.93 -1.51 11.55
CA ILE A 40 23.28 -1.90 12.01
C ILE A 40 24.32 -0.90 11.53
N ASP A 41 24.26 -0.52 10.24
CA ASP A 41 25.21 0.41 9.63
C ASP A 41 25.10 1.80 10.28
N ALA A 42 23.87 2.30 10.53
CA ALA A 42 23.66 3.58 11.22
C ALA A 42 24.08 3.55 12.70
N GLY A 43 23.96 2.39 13.36
CA GLY A 43 24.46 2.14 14.71
C GLY A 43 25.97 1.89 14.81
N LYS A 44 26.71 1.98 13.69
CA LYS A 44 28.15 1.66 13.61
C LYS A 44 28.49 0.26 14.15
N GLY A 45 27.64 -0.72 13.83
CA GLY A 45 27.77 -2.10 14.29
C GLY A 45 26.97 -2.43 15.56
N ASP A 46 26.45 -1.43 16.28
CA ASP A 46 25.59 -1.63 17.45
C ASP A 46 24.20 -1.01 17.22
N PRO A 47 23.17 -1.82 16.88
CA PRO A 47 21.83 -1.33 16.58
C PRO A 47 21.10 -0.73 17.78
N ALA A 48 21.58 -0.94 19.02
CA ALA A 48 21.00 -0.33 20.23
C ALA A 48 21.37 1.15 20.37
N LYS A 49 22.44 1.60 19.71
CA LYS A 49 22.87 3.01 19.71
C LYS A 49 22.07 3.88 18.74
N LEU A 50 21.34 3.27 17.82
CA LEU A 50 20.53 4.03 16.86
C LEU A 50 19.26 4.55 17.53
N ASN A 51 19.08 5.86 17.54
CA ASN A 51 17.76 6.44 17.72
C ASN A 51 16.94 6.20 16.45
N ARG A 52 15.90 5.36 16.54
CA ARG A 52 15.02 5.01 15.41
C ARG A 52 14.49 6.25 14.67
N PHE A 53 14.22 7.34 15.39
CA PHE A 53 13.64 8.56 14.86
C PHE A 53 14.67 9.59 14.39
N ASP A 54 15.97 9.27 14.47
CA ASP A 54 17.03 10.11 13.90
C ASP A 54 17.21 9.78 12.41
N TYR A 55 16.65 10.64 11.55
CA TYR A 55 16.76 10.54 10.09
C TYR A 55 17.90 11.40 9.50
N SER A 56 18.92 11.73 10.30
CA SER A 56 20.15 12.35 9.78
C SER A 56 20.89 11.42 8.81
N ASN A 57 20.82 10.10 9.04
CA ASN A 57 21.31 9.08 8.12
C ASN A 57 20.25 8.76 7.04
N LYS A 58 20.50 9.19 5.80
CA LYS A 58 19.57 9.01 4.67
C LYS A 58 19.39 7.56 4.22
N PHE A 59 20.37 6.70 4.44
CA PHE A 59 20.23 5.27 4.17
C PHE A 59 19.27 4.62 5.18
N TRP A 60 19.41 4.96 6.46
CA TRP A 60 18.46 4.55 7.51
C TRP A 60 17.05 5.04 7.21
N GLU A 61 16.88 6.33 6.91
CA GLU A 61 15.59 6.92 6.56
C GLU A 61 14.93 6.18 5.39
N MET A 62 15.66 5.96 4.29
CA MET A 62 15.14 5.21 3.15
C MET A 62 14.69 3.81 3.55
N ALA A 63 15.52 3.05 4.26
CA ALA A 63 15.25 1.66 4.57
C ALA A 63 14.06 1.51 5.54
N ASP A 64 13.99 2.36 6.57
CA ASP A 64 12.85 2.38 7.51
C ASP A 64 11.56 2.77 6.80
N ARG A 65 11.57 3.86 6.00
CA ARG A 65 10.38 4.31 5.26
C ARG A 65 9.92 3.29 4.22
N SER A 66 10.85 2.61 3.54
CA SER A 66 10.52 1.57 2.58
C SER A 66 9.83 0.38 3.24
N PHE A 67 10.37 -0.13 4.35
CA PHE A 67 9.76 -1.25 5.06
C PHE A 67 8.43 -0.87 5.72
N MET A 68 8.36 0.28 6.39
CA MET A 68 7.13 0.74 7.05
C MET A 68 6.00 0.96 6.05
N ASN A 69 6.28 1.55 4.88
CA ASN A 69 5.28 1.71 3.83
C ASN A 69 4.77 0.35 3.30
N PHE A 70 5.65 -0.64 3.17
CA PHE A 70 5.28 -2.00 2.78
C PHE A 70 4.40 -2.65 3.86
N LEU A 71 4.80 -2.53 5.14
CA LEU A 71 4.09 -3.09 6.29
C LEU A 71 2.66 -2.52 6.41
N GLU A 72 2.51 -1.20 6.32
CA GLU A 72 1.22 -0.49 6.40
C GLU A 72 0.23 -0.98 5.33
N GLN A 73 0.70 -1.36 4.15
CA GLN A 73 -0.14 -1.80 3.04
C GLN A 73 -0.46 -3.30 3.07
N THR A 74 0.27 -4.08 3.87
CA THR A 74 0.19 -5.55 3.87
C THR A 74 -1.19 -6.08 4.25
N PRO A 75 -1.83 -5.63 5.35
CA PRO A 75 -3.14 -6.16 5.73
C PRO A 75 -4.18 -5.94 4.64
N ALA A 76 -4.22 -4.74 4.06
CA ALA A 76 -5.17 -4.39 3.01
C ALA A 76 -4.90 -5.20 1.72
N PHE A 77 -3.66 -5.23 1.25
CA PHE A 77 -3.32 -5.92 0.01
C PHE A 77 -3.63 -7.43 0.07
N VAL A 78 -3.10 -8.12 1.09
CA VAL A 78 -3.23 -9.59 1.17
C VAL A 78 -4.69 -10.00 1.38
N SER A 79 -5.41 -9.33 2.29
CA SER A 79 -6.82 -9.68 2.55
C SER A 79 -7.71 -9.40 1.35
N LEU A 80 -7.60 -8.22 0.71
CA LEU A 80 -8.44 -7.86 -0.42
C LEU A 80 -8.12 -8.67 -1.66
N MET A 81 -6.86 -9.01 -1.91
CA MET A 81 -6.49 -9.90 -3.02
C MET A 81 -7.15 -11.27 -2.86
N TRP A 82 -7.08 -11.88 -1.67
CA TRP A 82 -7.68 -13.19 -1.42
C TRP A 82 -9.21 -13.15 -1.42
N LEU A 83 -9.84 -12.11 -0.86
CA LEU A 83 -11.28 -11.92 -0.96
C LEU A 83 -11.71 -11.78 -2.43
N CYS A 84 -11.02 -10.96 -3.22
CA CYS A 84 -11.29 -10.81 -4.65
C CYS A 84 -11.06 -12.12 -5.42
N ALA A 85 -10.03 -12.89 -5.08
CA ALA A 85 -9.76 -14.18 -5.71
C ALA A 85 -10.89 -15.19 -5.44
N VAL A 86 -11.38 -15.27 -4.20
CA VAL A 86 -12.42 -16.24 -3.79
C VAL A 86 -13.80 -15.86 -4.32
N PHE A 87 -14.15 -14.58 -4.30
CA PHE A 87 -15.52 -14.12 -4.56
C PHE A 87 -15.71 -13.46 -5.93
N CYS A 88 -14.65 -13.01 -6.60
CA CYS A 88 -14.75 -12.29 -7.87
C CYS A 88 -14.07 -13.03 -9.03
N ASN A 89 -12.74 -13.12 -9.01
CA ASN A 89 -11.97 -13.79 -10.06
C ASN A 89 -10.51 -13.99 -9.65
N ALA A 90 -10.08 -15.24 -9.50
CA ALA A 90 -8.72 -15.61 -9.07
C ALA A 90 -7.63 -15.14 -10.05
N GLU A 91 -7.84 -15.29 -11.36
CA GLU A 91 -6.88 -14.90 -12.39
C GLU A 91 -6.62 -13.38 -12.40
N SER A 92 -7.69 -12.57 -12.37
CA SER A 92 -7.60 -11.11 -12.35
C SER A 92 -6.99 -10.61 -11.04
N ALA A 93 -7.34 -11.23 -9.91
CA ALA A 93 -6.73 -10.92 -8.61
C ALA A 93 -5.22 -11.23 -8.62
N GLY A 94 -4.82 -12.38 -9.13
CA GLY A 94 -3.41 -12.75 -9.27
C GLY A 94 -2.66 -11.81 -10.23
N THR A 95 -3.25 -11.45 -11.37
CA THR A 95 -2.62 -10.55 -12.35
C THR A 95 -2.37 -9.16 -11.77
N ALA A 96 -3.38 -8.55 -11.15
CA ALA A 96 -3.22 -7.27 -10.46
C ALA A 96 -2.21 -7.37 -9.29
N GLY A 97 -2.18 -8.51 -8.61
CA GLY A 97 -1.22 -8.80 -7.54
C GLY A 97 0.23 -8.88 -8.01
N LEU A 98 0.48 -9.42 -9.20
CA LEU A 98 1.81 -9.41 -9.82
C LEU A 98 2.25 -7.99 -10.17
N VAL A 99 1.35 -7.18 -10.76
CA VAL A 99 1.63 -5.76 -11.04
C VAL A 99 1.97 -5.00 -9.74
N TYR A 100 1.22 -5.26 -8.67
CA TYR A 100 1.52 -4.72 -7.34
C TYR A 100 2.93 -5.10 -6.89
N CYS A 101 3.31 -6.39 -6.97
CA CYS A 101 4.63 -6.85 -6.52
C CYS A 101 5.78 -6.20 -7.31
N VAL A 102 5.64 -6.10 -8.64
CA VAL A 102 6.63 -5.43 -9.51
C VAL A 102 6.77 -3.96 -9.14
N ALA A 103 5.65 -3.25 -9.02
CA ALA A 103 5.65 -1.84 -8.63
C ALA A 103 6.27 -1.65 -7.23
N ARG A 104 5.94 -2.53 -6.28
CA ARG A 104 6.46 -2.48 -4.92
C ARG A 104 7.96 -2.74 -4.86
N ALA A 105 8.48 -3.68 -5.64
CA ALA A 105 9.92 -3.96 -5.73
C ALA A 105 10.73 -2.74 -6.23
N ALA A 106 10.13 -1.88 -7.06
CA ALA A 106 10.77 -0.65 -7.54
C ALA A 106 10.87 0.46 -6.47
N PHE A 107 10.09 0.39 -5.38
CA PHE A 107 10.01 1.44 -4.36
C PHE A 107 11.38 1.87 -3.78
N PRO A 108 12.19 0.96 -3.20
CA PRO A 108 13.47 1.34 -2.59
C PRO A 108 14.46 1.89 -3.62
N VAL A 109 14.41 1.40 -4.86
CA VAL A 109 15.25 1.89 -5.96
C VAL A 109 14.90 3.34 -6.30
N LEU A 110 13.60 3.64 -6.45
CA LEU A 110 13.12 4.99 -6.75
C LEU A 110 13.37 5.96 -5.60
N TRP A 111 13.27 5.51 -4.35
CA TRP A 111 13.62 6.31 -3.17
C TRP A 111 15.13 6.64 -3.15
N ALA A 112 15.98 5.66 -3.47
CA ALA A 112 17.44 5.81 -3.43
C ALA A 112 17.96 6.91 -4.37
N VAL A 113 17.25 7.22 -5.47
CA VAL A 113 17.67 8.23 -6.47
C VAL A 113 17.92 9.61 -5.86
N LYS A 114 17.09 10.02 -4.90
CA LYS A 114 17.19 11.34 -4.24
C LYS A 114 17.32 11.27 -2.73
N GLY A 115 17.22 10.08 -2.14
CA GLY A 115 17.32 9.87 -0.68
C GLY A 115 16.23 10.59 0.12
N LYS A 116 15.11 10.95 -0.53
CA LYS A 116 13.97 11.65 0.07
C LYS A 116 12.69 11.37 -0.72
N TRP A 117 11.56 11.70 -0.13
CA TRP A 117 10.28 11.62 -0.83
C TRP A 117 10.26 12.55 -2.06
N THR A 118 9.86 12.01 -3.21
CA THR A 118 9.76 12.70 -4.50
C THR A 118 8.63 12.08 -5.33
N LEU A 119 8.20 12.79 -6.38
CA LEU A 119 7.21 12.28 -7.33
C LEU A 119 7.63 10.98 -8.03
N LEU A 120 8.93 10.63 -8.06
CA LEU A 120 9.38 9.34 -8.62
C LEU A 120 8.83 8.15 -7.83
N ILE A 121 8.67 8.30 -6.52
CA ILE A 121 8.14 7.24 -5.66
C ILE A 121 6.68 6.94 -6.02
N GLU A 122 5.93 7.94 -6.49
CA GLU A 122 4.54 7.74 -6.93
C GLU A 122 4.43 6.77 -8.13
N LEU A 123 5.49 6.61 -8.94
CA LEU A 123 5.50 5.61 -10.01
C LEU A 123 5.44 4.17 -9.48
N SER A 124 5.90 3.93 -8.25
CA SER A 124 5.75 2.66 -7.54
C SER A 124 4.45 2.62 -6.74
N THR A 125 4.09 3.72 -6.08
CA THR A 125 2.95 3.77 -5.17
C THR A 125 1.60 3.70 -5.89
N GLN A 126 1.42 4.44 -6.99
CA GLN A 126 0.13 4.53 -7.68
C GLN A 126 -0.35 3.20 -8.28
N PRO A 127 0.50 2.36 -8.92
CA PRO A 127 0.07 1.03 -9.34
C PRO A 127 -0.34 0.12 -8.18
N CYS A 128 0.32 0.24 -7.02
CA CYS A 128 -0.05 -0.52 -5.83
C CYS A 128 -1.45 -0.15 -5.34
N TYR A 129 -1.75 1.16 -5.25
CA TYR A 129 -3.08 1.63 -4.90
C TYR A 129 -4.12 1.25 -5.93
N ALA A 130 -3.79 1.33 -7.22
CA ALA A 130 -4.71 0.94 -8.28
C ALA A 130 -5.13 -0.53 -8.18
N ALA A 131 -4.22 -1.44 -7.85
CA ALA A 131 -4.55 -2.85 -7.62
C ALA A 131 -5.45 -3.04 -6.38
N VAL A 132 -5.15 -2.37 -5.27
CA VAL A 132 -5.97 -2.45 -4.04
C VAL A 132 -7.36 -1.87 -4.26
N ASN A 133 -7.47 -0.71 -4.91
CA ASN A 133 -8.74 -0.09 -5.23
C ASN A 133 -9.52 -0.88 -6.27
N TYR A 134 -8.86 -1.54 -7.21
CA TYR A 134 -9.51 -2.50 -8.09
C TYR A 134 -10.19 -3.63 -7.30
N TYR A 135 -9.52 -4.23 -6.31
CA TYR A 135 -10.15 -5.25 -5.44
C TYR A 135 -11.33 -4.70 -4.66
N ASN A 136 -11.18 -3.51 -4.07
CA ASN A 136 -12.27 -2.86 -3.33
C ASN A 136 -13.50 -2.64 -4.22
N VAL A 137 -13.31 -2.12 -5.43
CA VAL A 137 -14.42 -1.84 -6.35
C VAL A 137 -15.05 -3.13 -6.86
N CYS A 138 -14.28 -4.17 -7.16
CA CYS A 138 -14.82 -5.50 -7.51
C CYS A 138 -15.72 -6.05 -6.40
N LEU A 139 -15.24 -6.04 -5.15
CA LEU A 139 -15.96 -6.56 -4.00
C LEU A 139 -17.21 -5.72 -3.67
N LEU A 140 -17.09 -4.39 -3.71
CA LEU A 140 -18.22 -3.49 -3.49
C LEU A 140 -19.28 -3.64 -4.58
N TYR A 141 -18.87 -3.71 -5.85
CA TYR A 141 -19.77 -3.93 -6.96
C TYR A 141 -20.53 -5.25 -6.78
N LEU A 142 -19.82 -6.34 -6.51
CA LEU A 142 -20.42 -7.65 -6.22
C LEU A 142 -21.42 -7.60 -5.05
N LEU A 143 -21.07 -6.91 -3.96
CA LEU A 143 -21.93 -6.79 -2.79
C LEU A 143 -23.22 -6.01 -3.08
N CYS A 144 -23.11 -4.95 -3.88
CA CYS A 144 -24.20 -4.03 -4.19
C CYS A 144 -25.12 -4.52 -5.32
N THR A 145 -24.59 -5.26 -6.29
CA THR A 145 -25.34 -5.68 -7.49
C THR A 145 -25.57 -7.19 -7.57
N GLY A 146 -24.74 -7.99 -6.90
CA GLY A 146 -24.69 -9.44 -7.10
C GLY A 146 -24.00 -9.86 -8.42
N GLU A 147 -23.45 -8.91 -9.18
CA GLU A 147 -22.83 -9.14 -10.48
C GLU A 147 -21.30 -8.98 -10.42
N GLN A 148 -20.60 -9.56 -11.39
CA GLN A 148 -19.14 -9.46 -11.48
C GLN A 148 -18.72 -8.25 -12.30
N LEU A 149 -17.95 -7.33 -11.70
CA LEU A 149 -17.43 -6.14 -12.40
C LEU A 149 -16.64 -6.52 -13.67
N ARG A 150 -15.99 -7.69 -13.66
CA ARG A 150 -15.21 -8.20 -14.79
C ARG A 150 -16.01 -8.26 -16.09
N ALA A 151 -17.31 -8.53 -16.02
CA ALA A 151 -18.18 -8.59 -17.20
C ALA A 151 -18.38 -7.23 -17.89
N LEU A 152 -18.14 -6.12 -17.17
CA LEU A 152 -18.23 -4.76 -17.68
C LEU A 152 -16.89 -4.19 -18.17
N LEU A 153 -15.78 -4.88 -17.90
CA LEU A 153 -14.45 -4.40 -18.29
C LEU A 153 -14.21 -4.60 -19.80
N PRO A 154 -13.46 -3.70 -20.45
CA PRO A 154 -13.04 -3.91 -21.82
C PRO A 154 -12.27 -5.23 -22.00
N SER A 155 -12.41 -5.86 -23.18
CA SER A 155 -11.66 -7.06 -23.52
C SER A 155 -10.18 -6.79 -23.84
N ASN A 156 -9.86 -5.57 -24.26
CA ASN A 156 -8.49 -5.19 -24.60
C ASN A 156 -7.70 -4.71 -23.34
N PRO A 157 -6.42 -5.08 -23.18
CA PRO A 157 -5.63 -4.73 -21.99
C PRO A 157 -5.51 -3.23 -21.74
N VAL A 158 -5.38 -2.41 -22.79
CA VAL A 158 -5.25 -0.95 -22.67
C VAL A 158 -6.52 -0.34 -22.04
N GLY A 159 -7.69 -0.81 -22.46
CA GLY A 159 -8.97 -0.40 -21.89
C GLY A 159 -9.12 -0.81 -20.44
N VAL A 160 -8.68 -2.02 -20.06
CA VAL A 160 -8.66 -2.45 -18.65
C VAL A 160 -7.77 -1.53 -17.81
N VAL A 161 -6.56 -1.23 -18.28
CA VAL A 161 -5.63 -0.31 -17.58
C VAL A 161 -6.27 1.08 -17.44
N GLY A 162 -6.90 1.60 -18.50
CA GLY A 162 -7.60 2.89 -18.45
C GLY A 162 -8.71 2.93 -17.41
N VAL A 163 -9.55 1.88 -17.34
CA VAL A 163 -10.62 1.77 -16.34
C VAL A 163 -10.04 1.69 -14.93
N VAL A 164 -9.03 0.84 -14.70
CA VAL A 164 -8.39 0.68 -13.38
C VAL A 164 -7.73 1.99 -12.92
N ALA A 165 -7.08 2.73 -13.82
CA ALA A 165 -6.55 4.05 -13.51
C ALA A 165 -7.65 5.07 -13.17
N GLY A 166 -8.77 5.04 -13.90
CA GLY A 166 -9.95 5.87 -13.59
C GLY A 166 -10.53 5.56 -12.21
N LEU A 167 -10.69 4.27 -11.87
CA LEU A 167 -11.13 3.82 -10.55
C LEU A 167 -10.19 4.30 -9.45
N GLN A 168 -8.88 4.17 -9.67
CA GLN A 168 -7.86 4.65 -8.74
C GLN A 168 -8.00 6.15 -8.45
N ILE A 169 -8.16 6.98 -9.49
CA ILE A 169 -8.34 8.43 -9.33
C ILE A 169 -9.63 8.73 -8.56
N ALA A 170 -10.74 8.07 -8.92
CA ALA A 170 -12.02 8.26 -8.26
C ALA A 170 -11.95 7.89 -6.76
N CYS A 171 -11.44 6.71 -6.43
CA CYS A 171 -11.26 6.25 -5.04
C CYS A 171 -10.31 7.18 -4.26
N THR A 172 -9.22 7.64 -4.90
CA THR A 172 -8.29 8.58 -4.28
C THR A 172 -9.01 9.88 -3.92
N ILE A 173 -9.77 10.47 -4.84
CA ILE A 173 -10.54 11.69 -4.56
C ILE A 173 -11.53 11.46 -3.41
N CYS A 174 -12.27 10.35 -3.44
CA CYS A 174 -13.27 10.02 -2.42
C CYS A 174 -12.67 9.85 -1.01
N VAL A 175 -11.43 9.36 -0.88
CA VAL A 175 -10.78 9.14 0.42
C VAL A 175 -9.93 10.33 0.85
N PHE A 176 -9.23 10.97 -0.09
CA PHE A 176 -8.26 12.01 0.20
C PHE A 176 -8.92 13.24 0.81
N PHE A 177 -9.98 13.78 0.20
CA PHE A 177 -10.61 15.01 0.71
C PHE A 177 -11.20 14.82 2.13
N PRO A 178 -12.01 13.77 2.40
CA PRO A 178 -12.48 13.53 3.76
C PRO A 178 -11.34 13.24 4.75
N GLY A 179 -10.34 12.46 4.33
CA GLY A 179 -9.19 12.14 5.18
C GLY A 179 -8.41 13.37 5.63
N PHE A 180 -8.10 14.29 4.70
CA PHE A 180 -7.41 15.54 5.02
C PHE A 180 -8.27 16.51 5.83
N ALA A 181 -9.58 16.53 5.60
CA ALA A 181 -10.51 17.32 6.42
C ALA A 181 -10.51 16.83 7.87
N ILE A 182 -10.60 15.51 8.10
CA ILE A 182 -10.55 14.90 9.43
C ILE A 182 -9.19 15.16 10.09
N ALA A 183 -8.08 14.96 9.37
CA ALA A 183 -6.75 15.24 9.89
C ALA A 183 -6.58 16.70 10.32
N SER A 184 -7.12 17.64 9.53
CA SER A 184 -7.09 19.08 9.84
C SER A 184 -7.93 19.42 11.08
N LEU A 185 -9.05 18.73 11.30
CA LEU A 185 -9.85 18.88 12.52
C LEU A 185 -9.12 18.33 13.74
N MET A 186 -8.51 17.15 13.62
CA MET A 186 -7.72 16.54 14.70
C MET A 186 -6.54 17.42 15.11
N ALA A 187 -5.86 18.05 14.16
CA ALA A 187 -4.73 18.94 14.43
C ALA A 187 -5.08 20.12 15.36
N LYS A 188 -6.33 20.59 15.34
CA LYS A 188 -6.80 21.67 16.23
C LYS A 188 -6.89 21.25 17.69
N GLY A 189 -6.96 19.94 17.95
CA GLY A 189 -7.00 19.39 19.31
C GLY A 189 -5.63 19.25 19.97
N PHE A 190 -4.54 19.50 19.23
CA PHE A 190 -3.17 19.45 19.76
C PHE A 190 -2.65 20.88 19.98
N ALA A 191 -1.94 21.09 21.09
CA ALA A 191 -1.26 22.35 21.35
C ALA A 191 -0.28 22.68 20.21
N PRO A 192 -0.10 23.97 19.85
CA PRO A 192 0.91 24.37 18.88
C PRO A 192 2.28 23.83 19.31
N ALA A 193 3.08 23.35 18.36
CA ALA A 193 4.36 22.69 18.64
C ALA A 193 5.35 23.52 19.50
N GLY A 194 5.16 24.84 19.59
CA GLY A 194 5.94 25.74 20.45
C GLY A 194 5.61 25.64 21.95
N GLU A 195 4.36 25.39 22.33
CA GLU A 195 3.95 25.39 23.76
C GLU A 195 4.44 24.14 24.52
N LEU A 196 4.64 23.02 23.81
CA LEU A 196 5.19 21.79 24.40
C LEU A 196 6.70 21.90 24.70
N GLN A 197 7.44 22.75 23.98
CA GLN A 197 8.87 22.95 24.24
C GLN A 197 9.13 23.78 25.50
N GLU A 198 8.30 24.79 25.79
CA GLU A 198 8.46 25.64 26.99
C GLU A 198 8.24 24.86 28.29
N GLY A 199 7.28 23.93 28.33
CA GLY A 199 7.03 23.10 29.52
C GLY A 199 8.12 22.06 29.82
N LEU A 200 8.87 21.62 28.80
CA LEU A 200 9.98 20.67 28.95
C LEU A 200 11.31 21.35 29.34
N VAL A 201 11.48 22.62 28.99
CA VAL A 201 12.66 23.41 29.39
C VAL A 201 12.49 24.00 30.79
N ALA A 202 11.27 24.34 31.22
CA ALA A 202 10.98 24.87 32.56
C ALA A 202 11.12 23.84 33.71
N ASN A 203 11.33 22.56 33.41
CA ASN A 203 11.54 21.47 34.39
C ASN A 203 13.00 20.97 34.46
N LYS A 204 13.95 21.77 33.99
CA LYS A 204 15.39 21.57 34.21
C LYS A 204 15.94 22.63 35.15
#